data_AF-A0A9P1ES82-F1
#
_entry.id   AF-A0A9P1ES82-F1
#
_cell.length_a   1.000
_cell.length_b   1.000
_cell.length_c   1.000
_cell.angle_alpha   90.00
_cell.angle_beta   90.00
_cell.angle_gamma   90.00
#
_symmetry.space_group_name_H-M   'P 1'
#
loop_
_entity.id
_entity.type
_entity.pdbx_description
1 polymer ?
#
loop_
_entity_poly.entity_id
_entity_poly.type
_entity_poly.pdbx_seq_one_letter_code
_entity_poly.pdbx_strand_id
1 'polypeptide(L)'
;MAEVLPEDGFDDLSNTLGLIPSQSNGENSQWANLSDQDVLRIYFLVSTTQSKSAMDKYFDLETIKNEAELRRIISDGPKLLQIKVCSACAEDVDKCSCSNSAPSAELVFADLEQRMTTMIKTYGDEIRYAHEQIRNGSVSSSPMSCLRLRQILLSEDQSSTRIHLITGFDGISIKNTKRKVWPLTLLPLDLPDKSRSSIRAVTVAAIYISPVDPNWKIHDRFMKWAQNELQQSIFWKNWTYSATIITGIHDDPARRKVYAMKGHSSKAACPYCVSQGTQQKQFNETTELPGMELTQNRTVRGVYATKHVPT
;
A
#
# COMPACT_ATOMS: atom_id res chain seq x y z
N MET A 1 11.72 -27.07 45.08
CA MET A 1 11.27 -25.81 45.70
C MET A 1 11.28 -24.76 44.62
N ALA A 2 10.11 -24.18 44.38
CA ALA A 2 9.91 -23.06 43.48
C ALA A 2 10.41 -21.77 44.13
N GLU A 3 10.92 -20.85 43.32
CA GLU A 3 10.61 -19.42 43.45
C GLU A 3 10.90 -18.70 42.13
N VAL A 4 10.19 -17.60 41.96
CA VAL A 4 9.74 -17.01 40.70
C VAL A 4 10.56 -15.75 40.38
N LEU A 5 10.67 -15.47 39.07
CA LEU A 5 11.01 -14.21 38.36
C LEU A 5 10.63 -12.91 39.11
N PRO A 6 11.27 -11.74 38.86
CA PRO A 6 11.32 -11.15 37.50
C PRO A 6 12.50 -10.21 37.17
N GLU A 7 12.86 -10.07 35.89
CA GLU A 7 13.44 -8.81 35.39
C GLU A 7 12.94 -8.50 33.96
N ASP A 8 12.01 -7.56 33.91
CA ASP A 8 11.85 -6.61 32.81
C ASP A 8 13.06 -5.67 32.80
N GLY A 9 13.55 -5.30 31.62
CA GLY A 9 14.63 -4.32 31.48
C GLY A 9 15.02 -4.08 30.03
N PHE A 10 14.09 -3.54 29.24
CA PHE A 10 14.37 -3.01 27.91
C PHE A 10 14.79 -1.55 28.07
N ASP A 11 16.06 -1.30 28.42
CA ASP A 11 16.63 0.04 28.45
C ASP A 11 18.03 0.08 27.81
N ASP A 12 18.22 1.15 27.05
CA ASP A 12 19.48 1.81 26.72
C ASP A 12 20.30 1.36 25.48
N LEU A 13 19.83 1.79 24.30
CA LEU A 13 20.67 2.01 23.11
C LEU A 13 20.93 3.51 22.85
N SER A 14 20.90 4.35 23.89
CA SER A 14 21.11 5.80 23.74
C SER A 14 22.57 6.27 23.85
N ASN A 15 23.51 5.38 24.18
CA ASN A 15 24.90 5.74 24.48
C ASN A 15 25.93 5.31 23.43
N THR A 16 25.75 5.69 22.17
CA THR A 16 26.85 5.52 21.18
C THR A 16 26.92 6.59 20.10
N LEU A 17 26.79 7.88 20.43
CA LEU A 17 27.31 8.96 19.58
C LEU A 17 27.80 10.11 20.45
N GLY A 18 29.13 10.26 20.51
CA GLY A 18 29.80 11.34 21.24
C GLY A 18 29.41 12.72 20.71
N LEU A 19 29.01 13.58 21.64
CA LEU A 19 28.72 14.99 21.42
C LEU A 19 30.00 15.75 21.07
N ILE A 20 30.02 16.39 19.90
CA ILE A 20 30.91 17.52 19.60
C ILE A 20 30.07 18.80 19.83
N PRO A 21 30.50 19.74 20.70
CA PRO A 21 29.87 21.04 20.76
C PRO A 21 30.57 22.00 19.79
N SER A 22 29.84 22.49 18.79
CA SER A 22 30.18 23.78 18.18
C SER A 22 28.93 24.50 17.67
N GLN A 23 28.76 25.72 18.16
CA GLN A 23 27.78 26.69 17.69
C GLN A 23 28.10 27.08 16.23
N SER A 24 27.11 26.99 15.35
CA SER A 24 26.91 27.96 14.27
C SER A 24 25.48 27.85 13.72
N ASN A 25 24.92 28.99 13.32
CA ASN A 25 23.57 29.15 12.76
C ASN A 25 23.35 28.28 11.52
N GLY A 26 22.76 27.10 11.70
CA GLY A 26 22.29 26.23 10.62
C GLY A 26 20.86 25.80 10.89
N GLU A 27 19.90 26.42 10.18
CA GLU A 27 18.50 25.99 10.23
C GLU A 27 18.39 24.51 9.85
N ASN A 28 17.91 23.70 10.79
CA ASN A 28 17.56 22.27 10.74
C ASN A 28 18.00 21.48 9.47
N SER A 29 19.28 21.08 9.45
CA SER A 29 19.90 20.24 8.40
C SER A 29 19.26 18.85 8.20
N GLN A 30 18.36 18.44 9.09
CA GLN A 30 17.72 17.12 9.04
C GLN A 30 16.65 17.02 7.94
N TRP A 31 15.93 18.12 7.66
CA TRP A 31 14.88 18.13 6.62
C TRP A 31 15.45 18.13 5.20
N ALA A 32 16.61 18.75 5.01
CA ALA A 32 17.26 18.89 3.70
C ALA A 32 17.71 17.55 3.09
N ASN A 33 17.84 16.50 3.91
CA ASN A 33 18.30 15.18 3.47
C ASN A 33 17.14 14.20 3.21
N LEU A 34 15.89 14.63 3.34
CA LEU A 34 14.74 13.76 3.16
C LEU A 34 14.47 13.54 1.67
N SER A 35 14.29 12.27 1.29
CA SER A 35 13.75 11.97 -0.04
C SER A 35 12.29 12.40 -0.11
N ASP A 36 11.78 12.68 -1.31
CA ASP A 36 10.34 12.92 -1.52
C ASP A 36 9.47 11.80 -0.93
N GLN A 37 10.02 10.57 -0.85
CA GLN A 37 9.31 9.41 -0.32
C GLN A 37 9.24 9.47 1.19
N ASP A 38 10.31 9.92 1.83
CA ASP A 38 10.31 10.21 3.25
C ASP A 38 9.34 11.33 3.55
N VAL A 39 9.27 12.36 2.71
CA VAL A 39 8.28 13.45 2.82
C VAL A 39 6.84 12.93 2.76
N LEU A 40 6.49 12.08 1.78
CA LEU A 40 5.14 11.49 1.72
C LEU A 40 4.87 10.48 2.84
N ARG A 41 5.89 9.75 3.31
CA ARG A 41 5.77 8.89 4.49
C ARG A 41 5.53 9.73 5.73
N ILE A 42 6.27 10.82 5.91
CA ILE A 42 6.09 11.75 7.00
C ILE A 42 4.68 12.32 6.92
N TYR A 43 4.22 12.74 5.75
CA TYR A 43 2.83 13.17 5.55
C TYR A 43 1.83 12.07 5.95
N PHE A 44 2.03 10.84 5.48
CA PHE A 44 1.23 9.69 5.87
C PHE A 44 1.23 9.51 7.40
N LEU A 45 2.39 9.49 8.05
CA LEU A 45 2.54 9.27 9.49
C LEU A 45 2.00 10.44 10.33
N VAL A 46 2.12 11.68 9.85
CA VAL A 46 1.55 12.87 10.48
C VAL A 46 0.02 12.89 10.32
N SER A 47 -0.50 12.35 9.21
CA SER A 47 -1.93 12.18 8.99
C SER A 47 -2.53 11.04 9.82
N THR A 48 -1.73 10.10 10.33
CA THR A 48 -2.18 8.98 11.17
C THR A 48 -1.98 9.24 12.66
N THR A 49 -2.96 8.87 13.49
CA THR A 49 -2.97 9.21 14.92
C THR A 49 -1.98 8.44 15.79
N GLN A 50 -1.61 7.22 15.41
CA GLN A 50 -0.64 6.42 16.17
C GLN A 50 0.80 6.70 15.78
N SER A 51 1.03 7.15 14.54
CA SER A 51 2.37 7.46 14.05
C SER A 51 2.74 8.93 14.23
N LYS A 52 1.75 9.83 14.36
CA LYS A 52 1.99 11.25 14.61
C LYS A 52 2.82 11.49 15.87
N SER A 53 2.51 10.83 17.00
CA SER A 53 3.30 11.02 18.23
C SER A 53 4.76 10.52 18.09
N ALA A 54 5.00 9.49 17.28
CA ALA A 54 6.36 9.03 16.99
C ALA A 54 7.11 10.00 16.08
N MET A 55 6.40 10.64 15.14
CA MET A 55 6.94 11.66 14.25
C MET A 55 7.21 12.98 14.97
N ASP A 56 6.29 13.40 15.82
CA ASP A 56 6.43 14.61 16.64
C ASP A 56 7.70 14.51 17.51
N LYS A 57 7.95 13.33 18.09
CA LYS A 57 9.18 13.02 18.83
C LYS A 57 10.45 12.99 17.98
N TYR A 58 10.38 12.53 16.73
CA TYR A 58 11.55 12.38 15.87
C TYR A 58 11.96 13.70 15.17
N PHE A 59 11.00 14.56 14.84
CA PHE A 59 11.19 15.74 13.99
C PHE A 59 10.88 17.09 14.66
N ASP A 60 10.61 17.11 15.97
CA ASP A 60 10.20 18.33 16.71
C ASP A 60 9.10 19.12 15.99
N LEU A 61 8.04 18.39 15.58
CA LEU A 61 6.89 18.99 14.89
C LEU A 61 5.95 19.76 15.83
N GLU A 62 6.32 19.91 17.10
CA GLU A 62 5.54 20.66 18.10
C GLU A 62 5.56 22.17 17.85
N THR A 63 6.53 22.66 17.07
CA THR A 63 6.57 24.07 16.67
C THR A 63 5.75 24.33 15.40
N ILE A 64 4.95 25.41 15.43
CA ILE A 64 4.16 25.87 14.28
C ILE A 64 5.06 26.09 13.03
N LYS A 65 6.31 26.53 13.23
CA LYS A 65 7.30 26.74 12.16
C LYS A 65 7.68 25.42 11.49
N ASN A 66 7.99 24.38 12.25
CA ASN A 66 8.38 23.07 11.68
C ASN A 66 7.19 22.38 11.00
N GLU A 67 5.97 22.51 11.56
CA GLU A 67 4.76 22.01 10.88
C GLU A 67 4.52 22.73 9.56
N ALA A 68 4.65 24.06 9.53
CA ALA A 68 4.49 24.86 8.31
C ALA A 68 5.55 24.51 7.26
N GLU A 69 6.81 24.34 7.67
CA GLU A 69 7.91 23.97 6.78
C GLU A 69 7.74 22.56 6.23
N LEU A 70 7.32 21.59 7.05
CA LEU A 70 6.98 20.24 6.58
C LEU A 70 5.83 20.28 5.57
N ARG A 71 4.75 21.01 5.86
CA ARG A 71 3.62 21.16 4.92
C ARG A 71 4.08 21.78 3.61
N ARG A 72 4.99 22.76 3.66
CA ARG A 72 5.60 23.38 2.50
C ARG A 72 6.41 22.36 1.70
N ILE A 73 7.29 21.59 2.33
CA ILE A 73 8.09 20.53 1.67
C ILE A 73 7.20 19.48 1.01
N ILE A 74 6.10 19.07 1.67
CA ILE A 74 5.13 18.11 1.12
C ILE A 74 4.38 18.70 -0.09
N SER A 75 4.00 19.97 -0.02
CA SER A 75 3.14 20.62 -1.03
C SER A 75 3.94 21.18 -2.22
N ASP A 76 5.17 21.61 -1.98
CA ASP A 76 6.10 22.16 -2.98
C ASP A 76 7.04 21.09 -3.56
N GLY A 77 6.90 19.84 -3.12
CA GLY A 77 7.68 18.71 -3.62
C GLY A 77 7.55 18.57 -5.14
N PRO A 78 8.66 18.44 -5.89
CA PRO A 78 8.60 18.38 -7.34
C PRO A 78 7.83 17.11 -7.76
N LYS A 79 6.78 17.32 -8.56
CA LYS A 79 6.01 16.29 -9.31
C LYS A 79 4.97 15.47 -8.52
N LEU A 80 4.18 16.12 -7.68
CA LEU A 80 2.87 15.55 -7.29
C LEU A 80 1.81 15.95 -8.32
N LEU A 81 1.17 14.96 -8.94
CA LEU A 81 -0.02 15.22 -9.76
C LEU A 81 -1.24 15.20 -8.84
N GLN A 82 -1.87 16.35 -8.69
CA GLN A 82 -3.08 16.51 -7.89
C GLN A 82 -4.26 16.76 -8.82
N ILE A 83 -5.31 15.95 -8.69
CA ILE A 83 -6.54 16.10 -9.45
C ILE A 83 -7.76 16.06 -8.54
N LYS A 84 -8.78 16.84 -8.88
CA LYS A 84 -10.08 16.79 -8.20
C LYS A 84 -10.99 15.86 -8.97
N VAL A 85 -11.63 14.95 -8.25
CA VAL A 85 -12.53 13.93 -8.82
C VAL A 85 -13.85 13.91 -8.08
N CYS A 86 -14.90 13.42 -8.72
CA CYS A 86 -16.15 13.09 -8.05
C CYS A 86 -15.97 11.82 -7.22
N SER A 87 -16.31 11.85 -5.93
CA SER A 87 -16.17 10.68 -5.05
C SER A 87 -17.11 9.52 -5.41
N ALA A 88 -18.14 9.77 -6.23
CA ALA A 88 -19.13 8.78 -6.63
C ALA A 88 -18.75 8.05 -7.94
N CYS A 89 -18.38 8.77 -9.00
CA CYS A 89 -18.02 8.17 -10.29
C CYS A 89 -16.51 8.05 -10.53
N ALA A 90 -15.66 8.67 -9.70
CA ALA A 90 -14.22 8.76 -9.86
C ALA A 90 -13.74 9.50 -11.12
N GLU A 91 -14.64 10.15 -11.87
CA GLU A 91 -14.28 11.03 -13.00
C GLU A 91 -13.75 12.37 -12.50
N ASP A 92 -12.97 13.03 -13.36
CA ASP A 92 -12.49 14.39 -13.10
C ASP A 92 -13.69 15.33 -12.92
N VAL A 93 -13.61 16.27 -11.98
CA VAL A 93 -14.75 17.16 -11.66
C VAL A 93 -15.24 17.97 -12.87
N ASP A 94 -14.34 18.31 -13.79
CA ASP A 94 -14.63 19.02 -15.05
C ASP A 94 -15.38 18.16 -16.09
N LYS A 95 -15.32 16.83 -15.97
CA LYS A 95 -15.97 15.88 -16.90
C LYS A 95 -17.13 15.11 -16.27
N CYS A 96 -17.32 15.25 -14.96
CA CYS A 96 -18.29 14.51 -14.19
C CYS A 96 -19.73 14.94 -14.49
N SER A 97 -20.59 13.97 -14.82
CA SER A 97 -22.03 14.19 -15.03
C SER A 97 -22.90 13.82 -13.81
N CYS A 98 -22.31 13.51 -12.65
CA CYS A 98 -23.06 13.28 -11.42
C CYS A 98 -23.75 14.58 -10.96
N SER A 99 -24.83 14.46 -10.17
CA SER A 99 -25.51 15.64 -9.61
C SER A 99 -24.52 16.54 -8.86
N ASN A 100 -24.73 17.87 -8.94
CA ASN A 100 -23.90 18.90 -8.30
C ASN A 100 -23.70 18.73 -6.78
N SER A 101 -24.45 17.84 -6.15
CA SER A 101 -24.37 17.49 -4.73
C SER A 101 -23.35 16.38 -4.39
N ALA A 102 -22.73 15.73 -5.38
CA ALA A 102 -21.76 14.67 -5.11
C ALA A 102 -20.50 15.26 -4.45
N PRO A 103 -19.98 14.68 -3.35
CA PRO A 103 -18.76 15.16 -2.72
C PRO A 103 -17.58 15.11 -3.70
N SER A 104 -16.79 16.19 -3.74
CA SER A 104 -15.50 16.16 -4.43
C SER A 104 -14.46 15.49 -3.54
N ALA A 105 -13.60 14.70 -4.16
CA ALA A 105 -12.39 14.15 -3.58
C ALA A 105 -11.17 14.69 -4.31
N GLU A 106 -10.03 14.57 -3.66
CA GLU A 106 -8.72 14.90 -4.19
C GLU A 106 -7.89 13.64 -4.30
N LEU A 107 -7.33 13.40 -5.48
CA LEU A 107 -6.35 12.35 -5.72
C LEU A 107 -4.98 12.99 -5.88
N VAL A 108 -4.03 12.56 -5.06
CA VAL A 108 -2.64 12.98 -5.12
C VAL A 108 -1.81 11.77 -5.56
N PHE A 109 -1.16 11.87 -6.71
CA PHE A 109 -0.29 10.83 -7.26
C PHE A 109 1.17 11.21 -7.04
N ALA A 110 1.96 10.26 -6.55
CA ALA A 110 3.41 10.42 -6.46
C ALA A 110 4.07 10.19 -7.83
N ASP A 111 5.28 10.72 -8.02
CA ASP A 111 6.18 10.29 -9.10
C ASP A 111 6.61 8.83 -8.81
N LEU A 112 5.88 7.88 -9.35
CA LEU A 112 6.09 6.46 -9.05
C LEU A 112 7.41 5.96 -9.65
N GLU A 113 7.85 6.49 -10.79
CA GLU A 113 9.15 6.17 -11.40
C GLU A 113 10.29 6.55 -10.44
N GLN A 114 10.27 7.76 -9.88
CA GLN A 114 11.27 8.21 -8.92
C GLN A 114 11.23 7.39 -7.63
N ARG A 115 10.03 7.02 -7.16
CA ARG A 115 9.84 6.17 -5.98
C ARG A 115 10.42 4.77 -6.19
N MET A 116 10.15 4.16 -7.33
CA MET A 116 10.71 2.86 -7.69
C MET A 116 12.22 2.93 -7.87
N THR A 117 12.74 3.98 -8.50
CA THR A 117 14.19 4.24 -8.60
C THR A 117 14.85 4.32 -7.22
N THR A 118 14.19 5.00 -6.27
CA THR A 118 14.67 5.10 -4.89
C THR A 118 14.66 3.73 -4.21
N MET A 119 13.56 2.97 -4.32
CA MET A 119 13.48 1.60 -3.80
C MET A 119 14.59 0.70 -4.37
N ILE A 120 14.84 0.77 -5.68
CA ILE A 120 15.89 -0.01 -6.35
C ILE A 120 17.27 0.38 -5.85
N LYS A 121 17.55 1.68 -5.70
CA LYS A 121 18.83 2.15 -5.14
C LYS A 121 19.06 1.66 -3.71
N THR A 122 17.99 1.56 -2.91
CA THR A 122 18.07 1.12 -1.51
C THR A 122 18.14 -0.40 -1.36
N TYR A 123 17.33 -1.14 -2.13
CA TYR A 123 17.05 -2.55 -1.91
C TYR A 123 17.37 -3.45 -3.11
N GLY A 124 17.77 -2.90 -4.26
CA GLY A 124 17.92 -3.64 -5.51
C GLY A 124 18.91 -4.79 -5.45
N ASP A 125 20.01 -4.65 -4.71
CA ASP A 125 20.96 -5.74 -4.48
C ASP A 125 20.38 -6.84 -3.59
N GLU A 126 19.65 -6.48 -2.53
CA GLU A 126 19.03 -7.43 -1.61
C GLU A 126 17.90 -8.22 -2.29
N ILE A 127 17.09 -7.54 -3.11
CA ILE A 127 16.04 -8.17 -3.93
C ILE A 127 16.65 -9.20 -4.88
N ARG A 128 17.71 -8.82 -5.60
CA ARG A 128 18.39 -9.72 -6.55
C ARG A 128 19.00 -10.92 -5.82
N TYR A 129 19.66 -10.69 -4.70
CA TYR A 129 20.20 -11.77 -3.88
C TYR A 129 19.09 -12.73 -3.40
N ALA A 130 17.95 -12.20 -2.93
CA ALA A 130 16.81 -13.02 -2.53
C ALA A 130 16.27 -13.86 -3.70
N HIS A 131 16.20 -13.29 -4.91
CA HIS A 131 15.81 -14.02 -6.12
C HIS A 131 16.75 -15.17 -6.44
N GLU A 132 18.06 -14.92 -6.41
CA GLU A 132 19.09 -15.93 -6.66
C GLU A 132 19.00 -17.08 -5.64
N GLN A 133 18.83 -16.76 -4.35
CA GLN A 133 18.64 -17.76 -3.30
C GLN A 133 17.40 -18.64 -3.56
N ILE A 134 16.26 -18.03 -3.89
CA ILE A 134 15.01 -18.77 -4.15
C ILE A 134 15.12 -19.66 -5.41
N ARG A 135 15.77 -19.15 -6.46
CA ARG A 135 16.03 -19.89 -7.71
C ARG A 135 16.90 -21.13 -7.44
N ASN A 136 17.94 -20.97 -6.61
CA ASN A 136 18.84 -22.05 -6.22
C ASN A 136 18.22 -23.03 -5.21
N GLY A 137 17.00 -22.75 -4.73
CA GLY A 137 16.31 -23.60 -3.75
C GLY A 137 16.76 -23.42 -2.31
N SER A 138 17.50 -22.36 -2.02
CA SER A 138 17.83 -21.96 -0.65
C SER A 138 16.58 -21.49 0.11
N VAL A 139 16.64 -21.64 1.44
CA VAL A 139 15.62 -21.09 2.34
C VAL A 139 15.75 -19.57 2.38
N SER A 140 14.62 -18.88 2.20
CA SER A 140 14.53 -17.42 2.29
C SER A 140 13.27 -17.03 3.04
N SER A 141 13.35 -15.98 3.86
CA SER A 141 12.19 -15.39 4.56
C SER A 141 11.39 -14.44 3.69
N SER A 142 11.84 -14.16 2.45
CA SER A 142 11.01 -13.43 1.50
C SER A 142 9.73 -14.21 1.20
N PRO A 143 8.55 -13.55 1.20
CA PRO A 143 7.30 -14.16 0.75
C PRO A 143 7.38 -14.86 -0.62
N MET A 144 8.27 -14.39 -1.52
CA MET A 144 8.50 -15.01 -2.82
C MET A 144 9.04 -16.45 -2.73
N SER A 145 9.53 -16.90 -1.57
CA SER A 145 9.95 -18.29 -1.36
C SER A 145 8.78 -19.26 -1.23
N CYS A 146 7.56 -18.78 -0.97
CA CYS A 146 6.39 -19.65 -0.81
C CYS A 146 6.00 -20.31 -2.14
N LEU A 147 5.44 -21.52 -2.09
CA LEU A 147 5.25 -22.40 -3.26
C LEU A 147 4.66 -21.69 -4.49
N ARG A 148 3.57 -20.92 -4.31
CA ARG A 148 2.87 -20.27 -5.42
C ARG A 148 3.63 -19.07 -5.97
N LEU A 149 4.18 -18.21 -5.11
CA LEU A 149 4.92 -17.03 -5.54
C LEU A 149 6.28 -17.41 -6.13
N ARG A 150 6.90 -18.47 -5.61
CA ARG A 150 8.12 -19.05 -6.15
C ARG A 150 7.93 -19.50 -7.59
N GLN A 151 6.80 -20.13 -7.91
CA GLN A 151 6.50 -20.53 -9.30
C GLN A 151 6.43 -19.32 -10.24
N ILE A 152 5.88 -18.19 -9.77
CA ILE A 152 5.88 -16.93 -10.54
C ILE A 152 7.33 -16.54 -10.81
N LEU A 153 8.15 -16.37 -9.78
CA LEU A 153 9.56 -15.98 -9.90
C LEU A 153 10.40 -16.93 -10.80
N LEU A 154 10.15 -18.24 -10.69
CA LEU A 154 10.87 -19.25 -11.50
C LEU A 154 10.46 -19.24 -12.98
N SER A 155 9.27 -18.71 -13.30
CA SER A 155 8.79 -18.58 -14.68
C SER A 155 9.29 -17.31 -15.39
N GLU A 156 9.95 -16.42 -14.66
CA GLU A 156 10.43 -15.15 -15.18
C GLU A 156 11.79 -15.28 -15.86
N ASP A 157 12.03 -14.36 -16.78
CA ASP A 157 13.33 -14.19 -17.41
C ASP A 157 14.41 -13.85 -16.35
N GLN A 158 15.62 -14.38 -16.57
CA GLN A 158 16.75 -14.16 -15.68
C GLN A 158 17.58 -12.95 -16.07
N SER A 159 17.43 -12.42 -17.29
CA SER A 159 18.18 -11.24 -17.76
C SER A 159 17.68 -9.91 -17.17
N SER A 160 16.54 -9.94 -16.50
CA SER A 160 15.94 -8.80 -15.80
C SER A 160 15.45 -9.21 -14.42
N THR A 161 15.26 -8.21 -13.55
CA THR A 161 14.67 -8.41 -12.22
C THR A 161 13.30 -7.77 -12.16
N ARG A 162 12.26 -8.58 -11.94
CA ARG A 162 10.91 -8.06 -11.70
C ARG A 162 10.64 -7.97 -10.20
N ILE A 163 10.31 -6.79 -9.72
CA ILE A 163 9.92 -6.55 -8.33
C ILE A 163 8.43 -6.87 -8.17
N HIS A 164 8.11 -7.73 -7.23
CA HIS A 164 6.78 -8.22 -6.94
C HIS A 164 6.17 -7.41 -5.81
N LEU A 165 5.22 -6.54 -6.14
CA LEU A 165 4.61 -5.62 -5.18
C LEU A 165 3.27 -6.16 -4.70
N ILE A 166 2.97 -5.95 -3.42
CA ILE A 166 1.59 -5.95 -2.91
C ILE A 166 1.10 -4.53 -2.70
N THR A 167 -0.19 -4.33 -2.93
CA THR A 167 -0.84 -3.05 -2.66
C THR A 167 -1.54 -3.07 -1.31
N GLY A 168 -1.52 -1.94 -0.62
CA GLY A 168 -2.38 -1.65 0.53
C GLY A 168 -3.25 -0.44 0.24
N PHE A 169 -4.49 -0.44 0.72
CA PHE A 169 -5.40 0.71 0.63
C PHE A 169 -6.35 0.70 1.82
N ASP A 170 -6.15 1.64 2.74
CA ASP A 170 -6.85 1.69 4.02
C ASP A 170 -7.10 3.13 4.47
N GLY A 171 -8.13 3.34 5.28
CA GLY A 171 -8.60 4.64 5.72
C GLY A 171 -7.97 5.08 7.03
N ILE A 172 -7.52 6.33 7.03
CA ILE A 172 -6.93 7.00 8.18
C ILE A 172 -7.86 8.13 8.61
N SER A 173 -8.18 8.14 9.89
CA SER A 173 -8.95 9.21 10.52
C SER A 173 -8.02 10.32 10.99
N ILE A 174 -8.12 11.49 10.36
CA ILE A 174 -7.42 12.70 10.81
C ILE A 174 -8.24 13.35 11.92
N LYS A 175 -7.68 13.45 13.13
CA LYS A 175 -8.30 14.15 14.27
C LYS A 175 -8.69 15.58 13.89
N ASN A 176 -9.84 16.03 14.40
CA ASN A 176 -10.34 17.40 14.24
C ASN A 176 -10.62 17.81 12.78
N THR A 177 -10.77 16.86 11.86
CA THR A 177 -11.23 17.15 10.50
C THR A 177 -12.35 16.20 10.10
N LYS A 178 -13.22 16.65 9.19
CA LYS A 178 -14.19 15.77 8.52
C LYS A 178 -13.54 14.96 7.38
N ARG A 179 -12.26 15.20 7.08
CA ARG A 179 -11.55 14.59 5.96
C ARG A 179 -11.01 13.22 6.37
N LYS A 180 -11.13 12.29 5.43
CA LYS A 180 -10.58 10.94 5.48
C LYS A 180 -9.45 10.88 4.47
N VAL A 181 -8.37 10.20 4.85
CA VAL A 181 -7.20 10.01 3.99
C VAL A 181 -6.99 8.53 3.77
N TRP A 182 -6.86 8.14 2.50
CA TRP A 182 -6.69 6.76 2.09
C TRP A 182 -5.49 6.66 1.15
N PRO A 183 -4.33 6.17 1.63
CA PRO A 183 -3.14 6.03 0.82
C PRO A 183 -3.14 4.67 0.12
N LEU A 184 -2.82 4.68 -1.16
CA LEU A 184 -2.40 3.49 -1.88
C LEU A 184 -0.91 3.27 -1.58
N THR A 185 -0.59 2.18 -0.93
CA THR A 185 0.78 1.78 -0.61
C THR A 185 1.22 0.59 -1.44
N LEU A 186 2.54 0.49 -1.68
CA LEU A 186 3.21 -0.62 -2.35
C LEU A 186 4.28 -1.16 -1.41
N LEU A 187 4.34 -2.48 -1.26
CA LEU A 187 5.37 -3.16 -0.48
C LEU A 187 5.98 -4.30 -1.33
N PRO A 188 7.31 -4.39 -1.46
CA PRO A 188 7.95 -5.47 -2.18
C PRO A 188 7.89 -6.79 -1.38
N LEU A 189 7.45 -7.84 -2.05
CA LEU A 189 7.44 -9.22 -1.55
C LEU A 189 8.81 -9.88 -1.66
N ASP A 190 9.70 -9.34 -2.49
CA ASP A 190 11.02 -9.90 -2.75
C ASP A 190 11.99 -9.70 -1.57
N LEU A 191 11.66 -8.77 -0.66
CA LEU A 191 12.48 -8.48 0.50
C LEU A 191 12.33 -9.55 1.60
N PRO A 192 13.44 -9.94 2.27
CA PRO A 192 13.41 -10.69 3.52
C PRO A 192 12.69 -9.93 4.65
N ASP A 193 12.21 -10.66 5.66
CA ASP A 193 11.39 -10.10 6.74
C ASP A 193 12.00 -8.89 7.46
N LYS A 194 13.31 -8.91 7.72
CA LYS A 194 14.01 -7.80 8.41
C LYS A 194 13.88 -6.48 7.65
N SER A 195 14.12 -6.52 6.34
CA SER A 195 14.07 -5.32 5.49
C SER A 195 12.64 -4.97 5.13
N ARG A 196 11.78 -5.97 4.86
CA ARG A 196 10.37 -5.81 4.52
C ARG A 196 9.52 -5.23 5.64
N SER A 197 9.86 -5.54 6.90
CA SER A 197 9.18 -4.96 8.08
C SER A 197 9.57 -3.50 8.34
N SER A 198 10.61 -2.99 7.67
CA SER A 198 10.96 -1.58 7.76
C SER A 198 9.87 -0.73 7.11
N ILE A 199 9.49 0.37 7.77
CA ILE A 199 8.64 1.39 7.17
C ILE A 199 9.24 1.97 5.88
N ARG A 200 10.57 1.91 5.74
CA ARG A 200 11.29 2.34 4.53
C ARG A 200 11.10 1.41 3.33
N ALA A 201 10.55 0.21 3.52
CA ALA A 201 10.14 -0.66 2.41
C ALA A 201 8.78 -0.25 1.83
N VAL A 202 7.95 0.47 2.60
CA VAL A 202 6.61 0.90 2.17
C VAL A 202 6.72 2.13 1.26
N THR A 203 6.10 2.06 0.10
CA THR A 203 6.03 3.14 -0.89
C THR A 203 4.62 3.67 -0.96
N VAL A 204 4.43 4.95 -0.66
CA VAL A 204 3.15 5.62 -0.90
C VAL A 204 3.10 6.00 -2.39
N ALA A 205 2.17 5.39 -3.12
CA ALA A 205 2.00 5.59 -4.55
C ALA A 205 0.98 6.70 -4.85
N ALA A 206 -0.14 6.68 -4.13
CA ALA A 206 -1.18 7.70 -4.28
C ALA A 206 -1.92 7.93 -2.98
N ILE A 207 -2.67 9.03 -2.88
CA ILE A 207 -3.46 9.40 -1.71
C ILE A 207 -4.82 9.93 -2.16
N TYR A 208 -5.89 9.39 -1.57
CA TYR A 208 -7.25 9.90 -1.69
C TYR A 208 -7.60 10.73 -0.45
N ILE A 209 -8.11 11.93 -0.65
CA ILE A 209 -8.51 12.86 0.41
C ILE A 209 -9.95 13.32 0.16
N SER A 210 -10.85 13.06 1.10
CA SER A 210 -12.28 13.37 0.93
C SER A 210 -13.05 13.34 2.25
N PRO A 211 -14.20 14.03 2.38
CA PRO A 211 -15.09 13.84 3.53
C PRO A 211 -15.77 12.45 3.57
N VAL A 212 -15.78 11.70 2.46
CA VAL A 212 -16.42 10.38 2.36
C VAL A 212 -15.40 9.29 2.05
N ASP A 213 -15.71 8.04 2.42
CA ASP A 213 -14.84 6.89 2.11
C ASP A 213 -14.75 6.70 0.57
N PRO A 214 -13.59 6.24 0.05
CA PRO A 214 -13.46 5.91 -1.36
C PRO A 214 -14.31 4.69 -1.69
N ASN A 215 -14.71 4.59 -2.96
CA ASN A 215 -15.36 3.40 -3.51
C ASN A 215 -14.41 2.66 -4.47
N TRP A 216 -14.88 1.52 -4.97
CA TRP A 216 -14.13 0.67 -5.89
C TRP A 216 -13.68 1.38 -7.17
N LYS A 217 -14.40 2.42 -7.65
CA LYS A 217 -14.00 3.17 -8.85
C LYS A 217 -12.76 4.01 -8.60
N ILE A 218 -12.66 4.63 -7.42
CA ILE A 218 -11.46 5.37 -6.99
C ILE A 218 -10.29 4.40 -6.86
N HIS A 219 -10.52 3.25 -6.21
CA HIS A 219 -9.50 2.21 -6.07
C HIS A 219 -9.02 1.69 -7.43
N ASP A 220 -9.93 1.34 -8.34
CA ASP A 220 -9.60 0.88 -9.69
C ASP A 220 -8.82 1.94 -10.49
N ARG A 221 -9.17 3.22 -10.32
CA ARG A 221 -8.43 4.32 -10.94
C ARG A 221 -6.98 4.38 -10.45
N PHE A 222 -6.76 4.24 -9.14
CA PHE A 222 -5.42 4.14 -8.56
C PHE A 222 -4.66 2.90 -9.06
N MET A 223 -5.31 1.74 -9.11
CA MET A 223 -4.69 0.50 -9.55
C MET A 223 -4.29 0.56 -11.02
N LYS A 224 -5.17 1.06 -11.90
CA LYS A 224 -4.87 1.22 -13.33
C LYS A 224 -3.72 2.19 -13.56
N TRP A 225 -3.72 3.32 -12.85
CA TRP A 225 -2.61 4.27 -12.90
C TRP A 225 -1.31 3.62 -12.44
N ALA A 226 -1.29 3.01 -11.25
CA ALA A 226 -0.08 2.38 -10.73
C ALA A 226 0.44 1.26 -11.64
N GLN A 227 -0.45 0.42 -12.17
CA GLN A 227 -0.08 -0.62 -13.14
C GLN A 227 0.54 -0.04 -14.41
N ASN A 228 0.00 1.07 -14.93
CA ASN A 228 0.56 1.75 -16.10
C ASN A 228 1.95 2.31 -15.82
N GLU A 229 2.12 3.02 -14.70
CA GLU A 229 3.41 3.61 -14.31
C GLU A 229 4.49 2.53 -14.07
N LEU A 230 4.11 1.39 -13.49
CA LEU A 230 5.04 0.28 -13.20
C LEU A 230 5.48 -0.52 -14.44
N GLN A 231 4.88 -0.28 -15.63
CA GLN A 231 5.36 -0.90 -16.88
C GLN A 231 6.73 -0.36 -17.31
N GLN A 232 7.12 0.81 -16.81
CA GLN A 232 8.40 1.41 -17.13
C GLN A 232 9.54 0.58 -16.52
N SER A 233 10.55 0.32 -17.33
CA SER A 233 11.76 -0.38 -16.90
C SER A 233 12.79 0.62 -16.39
N ILE A 234 13.45 0.29 -15.28
CA ILE A 234 14.46 1.13 -14.63
C ILE A 234 15.81 0.44 -14.74
N PHE A 235 16.79 1.12 -15.34
CA PHE A 235 18.15 0.60 -15.46
C PHE A 235 19.00 1.05 -14.27
N TRP A 236 19.58 0.10 -13.54
CA TRP A 236 20.42 0.35 -12.37
C TRP A 236 21.53 -0.69 -12.24
N LYS A 237 22.78 -0.25 -12.05
CA LYS A 237 23.98 -1.11 -11.91
C LYS A 237 24.08 -2.20 -12.99
N ASN A 238 23.90 -1.83 -14.26
CA ASN A 238 23.93 -2.74 -15.40
C ASN A 238 22.82 -3.80 -15.41
N TRP A 239 21.75 -3.58 -14.65
CA TRP A 239 20.61 -4.48 -14.59
C TRP A 239 19.32 -3.74 -14.89
N THR A 240 18.40 -4.44 -15.55
CA THR A 240 17.07 -3.91 -15.86
C THR A 240 16.09 -4.39 -14.81
N TYR A 241 15.45 -3.45 -14.14
CA TYR A 241 14.38 -3.68 -13.19
C TYR A 241 13.04 -3.36 -13.82
N SER A 242 12.04 -4.17 -13.53
CA SER A 242 10.62 -3.87 -13.77
C SER A 242 9.85 -4.12 -12.48
N ALA A 243 8.59 -3.70 -12.40
CA ALA A 243 7.76 -3.96 -11.25
C ALA A 243 6.37 -4.42 -11.65
N THR A 244 5.75 -5.23 -10.81
CA THR A 244 4.38 -5.71 -11.03
C THR A 244 3.63 -5.81 -9.72
N ILE A 245 2.33 -5.55 -9.76
CA ILE A 245 1.46 -5.74 -8.60
C ILE A 245 0.87 -7.15 -8.67
N ILE A 246 1.17 -7.96 -7.65
CA ILE A 246 0.71 -9.35 -7.57
C ILE A 246 -0.67 -9.45 -6.93
N THR A 247 -0.90 -8.71 -5.86
CA THR A 247 -2.18 -8.71 -5.16
C THR A 247 -2.37 -7.44 -4.32
N GLY A 248 -3.62 -7.11 -4.02
CA GLY A 248 -3.96 -6.16 -2.96
C GLY A 248 -4.24 -6.87 -1.65
N ILE A 249 -3.80 -6.26 -0.56
CA ILE A 249 -4.10 -6.66 0.81
C ILE A 249 -4.78 -5.47 1.49
N HIS A 250 -6.04 -5.69 1.86
CA HIS A 250 -6.85 -4.74 2.59
C HIS A 250 -7.38 -5.45 3.82
N ASP A 251 -7.44 -4.75 4.95
CA ASP A 251 -8.17 -5.25 6.10
C ASP A 251 -9.68 -5.36 5.77
N ASP A 252 -10.41 -6.10 6.59
CA ASP A 252 -11.83 -6.34 6.35
C ASP A 252 -12.67 -5.04 6.38
N PRO A 253 -12.46 -4.11 7.34
CA PRO A 253 -13.08 -2.78 7.32
C PRO A 253 -12.85 -1.98 6.03
N ALA A 254 -11.61 -1.88 5.55
CA ALA A 254 -11.27 -1.13 4.35
C ALA A 254 -11.94 -1.73 3.12
N ARG A 255 -11.81 -3.06 2.96
CA ARG A 255 -12.42 -3.79 1.84
C ARG A 255 -13.93 -3.60 1.81
N ARG A 256 -14.60 -3.64 2.96
CA ARG A 256 -16.06 -3.43 3.03
C ARG A 256 -16.47 -2.04 2.56
N LYS A 257 -15.74 -1.01 2.98
CA LYS A 257 -16.02 0.37 2.56
C LYS A 257 -15.80 0.57 1.06
N VAL A 258 -14.66 0.12 0.55
CA VAL A 258 -14.28 0.29 -0.86
C VAL A 258 -15.25 -0.46 -1.79
N TYR A 259 -15.54 -1.72 -1.49
CA TYR A 259 -16.35 -2.58 -2.35
C TYR A 259 -17.83 -2.65 -1.95
N ALA A 260 -18.27 -1.78 -1.04
CA ALA A 260 -19.64 -1.74 -0.51
C ALA A 260 -20.15 -3.12 -0.03
N MET A 261 -19.27 -3.91 0.58
CA MET A 261 -19.64 -5.24 1.06
C MET A 261 -20.42 -5.16 2.38
N LYS A 262 -21.41 -6.04 2.53
CA LYS A 262 -22.23 -6.10 3.74
C LYS A 262 -21.45 -6.70 4.93
N GLY A 263 -21.89 -6.35 6.14
CA GLY A 263 -21.35 -6.87 7.39
C GLY A 263 -21.56 -8.38 7.57
N HIS A 264 -20.84 -8.97 8.54
CA HIS A 264 -20.81 -10.42 8.82
C HIS A 264 -22.19 -11.07 8.82
N SER A 265 -22.23 -12.33 8.35
CA SER A 265 -23.40 -13.23 8.31
C SER A 265 -24.46 -12.95 7.22
N SER A 266 -24.19 -12.05 6.27
CA SER A 266 -25.11 -11.78 5.14
C SER A 266 -24.63 -12.35 3.81
N LYS A 267 -25.57 -12.66 2.91
CA LYS A 267 -25.28 -12.96 1.49
C LYS A 267 -24.56 -11.73 0.90
N ALA A 268 -23.34 -11.93 0.38
CA ALA A 268 -22.36 -10.92 -0.05
C ALA A 268 -21.38 -10.36 1.02
N ALA A 269 -21.29 -10.96 2.21
CA ALA A 269 -20.25 -10.62 3.19
C ALA A 269 -18.88 -11.27 2.91
N CYS A 270 -18.86 -12.39 2.19
CA CYS A 270 -17.63 -13.10 1.86
C CYS A 270 -17.03 -12.55 0.55
N PRO A 271 -15.78 -12.04 0.57
CA PRO A 271 -15.15 -11.46 -0.63
C PRO A 271 -15.02 -12.47 -1.75
N TYR A 272 -14.68 -13.70 -1.38
CA TYR A 272 -14.62 -14.82 -2.31
C TYR A 272 -16.00 -15.10 -2.89
N CYS A 273 -17.08 -15.17 -2.09
CA CYS A 273 -18.41 -15.45 -2.64
C CYS A 273 -18.99 -14.36 -3.56
N VAL A 274 -18.40 -13.15 -3.55
CA VAL A 274 -18.78 -12.02 -4.41
C VAL A 274 -17.93 -11.96 -5.68
N SER A 275 -16.74 -12.58 -5.72
CA SER A 275 -15.95 -12.67 -6.95
C SER A 275 -16.60 -13.66 -7.93
N GLN A 276 -16.75 -13.24 -9.20
CA GLN A 276 -17.32 -14.08 -10.26
C GLN A 276 -16.54 -15.39 -10.39
N GLY A 277 -17.22 -16.52 -10.15
CA GLY A 277 -16.72 -17.89 -10.30
C GLY A 277 -16.29 -18.61 -9.00
N THR A 278 -16.44 -17.99 -7.84
CA THR A 278 -16.26 -18.72 -6.56
C THR A 278 -17.38 -19.71 -6.35
N GLN A 279 -17.01 -20.98 -6.11
CA GLN A 279 -17.96 -22.02 -5.74
C GLN A 279 -18.55 -21.70 -4.36
N GLN A 280 -19.85 -21.41 -4.34
CA GLN A 280 -20.60 -21.30 -3.10
C GLN A 280 -20.91 -22.72 -2.61
N LYS A 281 -20.74 -22.98 -1.31
CA LYS A 281 -21.23 -24.20 -0.69
C LYS A 281 -22.76 -24.17 -0.80
N GLN A 282 -23.31 -24.90 -1.77
CA GLN A 282 -24.74 -25.10 -1.88
C GLN A 282 -25.14 -25.97 -0.69
N PHE A 283 -25.97 -25.41 0.18
CA PHE A 283 -26.74 -26.26 1.08
C PHE A 283 -27.75 -26.98 0.19
N ASN A 284 -27.66 -28.31 0.13
CA ASN A 284 -28.75 -29.10 -0.41
C ASN A 284 -29.96 -28.86 0.52
N GLU A 285 -30.87 -27.99 0.11
CA GLU A 285 -32.17 -27.83 0.73
C GLU A 285 -32.97 -29.11 0.49
N THR A 286 -32.82 -30.08 1.39
CA THR A 286 -33.79 -31.17 1.61
C THR A 286 -34.46 -31.06 2.98
N THR A 287 -34.43 -29.88 3.60
CA THR A 287 -35.38 -29.52 4.65
C THR A 287 -36.25 -28.40 4.10
N GLU A 288 -37.42 -28.80 3.63
CA GLU A 288 -38.52 -27.92 3.24
C GLU A 288 -38.76 -26.87 4.34
N LEU A 289 -38.49 -25.61 4.01
CA LEU A 289 -39.18 -24.49 4.63
C LEU A 289 -40.23 -24.01 3.62
N PRO A 290 -41.51 -23.89 4.02
CA PRO A 290 -42.58 -23.63 3.08
C PRO A 290 -42.50 -22.21 2.53
N GLY A 291 -42.47 -22.11 1.20
CA GLY A 291 -42.82 -20.90 0.45
C GLY A 291 -41.62 -20.02 0.06
N MET A 292 -40.90 -20.41 -1.00
CA MET A 292 -40.35 -19.46 -1.97
C MET A 292 -39.85 -20.24 -3.20
N GLU A 293 -40.58 -20.16 -4.30
CA GLU A 293 -40.13 -20.67 -5.59
C GLU A 293 -38.94 -19.85 -6.09
N LEU A 294 -37.79 -20.50 -6.32
CA LEU A 294 -36.68 -19.95 -7.08
C LEU A 294 -36.47 -20.77 -8.34
N THR A 295 -36.75 -20.14 -9.47
CA THR A 295 -36.45 -20.63 -10.82
C THR A 295 -34.95 -20.91 -10.99
N GLN A 296 -34.66 -22.14 -11.40
CA GLN A 296 -33.36 -22.69 -11.76
C GLN A 296 -32.76 -22.04 -13.03
N ASN A 297 -31.43 -21.94 -13.07
CA ASN A 297 -30.56 -22.67 -14.01
C ASN A 297 -29.23 -21.93 -14.27
N ARG A 298 -28.09 -22.54 -13.91
CA ARG A 298 -27.07 -23.03 -14.87
C ARG A 298 -25.75 -23.41 -14.18
N THR A 299 -25.23 -24.53 -14.65
CA THR A 299 -23.96 -25.20 -14.32
C THR A 299 -22.80 -24.61 -15.12
N VAL A 300 -21.57 -24.67 -14.58
CA VAL A 300 -20.32 -25.25 -15.17
C VAL A 300 -19.03 -24.55 -14.66
N ARG A 301 -18.01 -25.42 -14.45
CA ARG A 301 -16.65 -25.32 -13.89
C ARG A 301 -15.76 -24.14 -14.35
N GLY A 302 -14.82 -23.72 -13.49
CA GLY A 302 -13.65 -22.94 -13.87
C GLY A 302 -12.55 -22.88 -12.80
N VAL A 303 -11.32 -23.25 -13.18
CA VAL A 303 -10.04 -23.11 -12.45
C VAL A 303 -9.46 -21.73 -12.81
N TYR A 304 -8.89 -20.98 -11.86
CA TYR A 304 -8.29 -19.67 -12.14
C TYR A 304 -6.80 -19.78 -12.50
N ALA A 305 -6.52 -19.69 -13.79
CA ALA A 305 -5.30 -19.10 -14.33
C ALA A 305 -5.73 -17.93 -15.21
N THR A 306 -5.19 -16.73 -14.96
CA THR A 306 -5.34 -15.57 -15.83
C THR A 306 -4.66 -15.86 -17.15
N LYS A 307 -5.44 -16.16 -18.21
CA LYS A 307 -4.93 -16.05 -19.58
C LYS A 307 -4.92 -14.56 -19.96
N HIS A 308 -3.75 -14.08 -20.38
CA HIS A 308 -3.64 -12.91 -21.23
C HIS A 308 -4.56 -13.08 -22.45
N VAL A 309 -5.41 -12.10 -22.71
CA VAL A 309 -6.04 -11.91 -24.02
C VAL A 309 -5.32 -10.71 -24.65
N PRO A 310 -4.62 -10.89 -25.78
CA PRO A 310 -4.06 -9.76 -26.51
C PRO A 310 -5.19 -9.03 -27.25
N THR A 311 -5.17 -7.71 -27.21
CA THR A 311 -5.70 -6.86 -28.29
C THR A 311 -4.52 -6.33 -29.08
#